data_AF-A0A7S0QKF4-F1
#
_entry.id   AF-A0A7S0QKF4-F1
#
_cell.length_a   1.000
_cell.length_b   1.000
_cell.length_c   1.000
_cell.angle_alpha   90.00
_cell.angle_beta   90.00
_cell.angle_gamma   90.00
#
_symmetry.space_group_name_H-M   'P 1'
#
loop_
_entity.id
_entity.type
_entity.pdbx_description
1 polymer ?
#
loop_
_entity_poly.entity_id
_entity_poly.type
_entity_poly.pdbx_seq_one_letter_code
_entity_poly.pdbx_strand_id
1 'polypeptide(L)'
;GEMECLDSGVSGAEVVRLIPSLLADGDSRLEAATTIVRRLQAALDDAPTSRSILRLLCANCSGEPFLVDLLLELVQFYDAPVHIINLMSVAAASSSEDDIHKVLEVYKELVLQDRTLLVPVIGSVSELNLSKHQKLSFMGLVTEALSVVHDSDVPTVVQALLHLTDRTNAKRIISGIRQEASRIPMAIATLLVDPMASAIRCRPECAKAYWNDLKARHNLVPMDVLVIATLLQNISTRQSASRAFVAIAEHDPSSIACICETITSPQAGPSVFSIFRLVLHSTISSSILPGLPQQSRSCSETLMAWLQPLALSIFRHSDAMRQPLINALLSLCSFRTAGAERGPLAAAAAVHCLAADHGEEMRTMAHVLFQFLAQHAVTCPA
;
A
#
# COMPACT_ATOMS: atom_id res chain seq x y z
N GLY A 1 53.86 6.02 11.59
CA GLY A 1 53.96 5.72 10.15
C GLY A 1 52.66 6.02 9.45
N GLU A 2 51.89 5.01 9.06
CA GLU A 2 50.64 5.22 8.29
C GLU A 2 49.52 5.91 9.09
N MET A 3 49.48 5.75 10.41
CA MET A 3 48.50 6.43 11.28
C MET A 3 48.75 7.93 11.43
N GLU A 4 50.02 8.38 11.45
CA GLU A 4 50.39 9.80 11.46
C GLU A 4 50.03 10.51 10.15
N CYS A 5 49.86 9.75 9.05
CA CYS A 5 49.38 10.29 7.77
C CYS A 5 47.90 10.69 7.83
N LEU A 6 47.08 10.11 8.71
CA LEU A 6 45.65 10.47 8.79
C LEU A 6 45.41 11.85 9.41
N ASP A 7 46.29 12.28 10.33
CA ASP A 7 46.23 13.57 11.02
C ASP A 7 46.92 14.72 10.25
N SER A 8 47.75 14.41 9.25
CA SER A 8 48.62 15.38 8.58
C SER A 8 48.16 15.79 7.18
N GLY A 9 46.97 16.37 7.05
CA GLY A 9 46.55 17.08 5.82
C GLY A 9 46.55 16.27 4.52
N VAL A 10 46.62 14.94 4.62
CA VAL A 10 46.63 14.02 3.48
C VAL A 10 45.31 14.12 2.72
N SER A 11 45.38 14.08 1.39
CA SER A 11 44.20 14.16 0.52
C SER A 11 43.27 12.97 0.78
N GLY A 12 41.96 13.22 0.83
CA GLY A 12 40.97 12.18 1.10
C GLY A 12 41.01 10.99 0.12
N ALA A 13 41.47 11.20 -1.12
CA ALA A 13 41.67 10.13 -2.09
C ALA A 13 42.79 9.15 -1.68
N GLU A 14 43.82 9.64 -0.99
CA GLU A 14 44.93 8.83 -0.50
C GLU A 14 44.52 8.05 0.75
N VAL A 15 43.72 8.66 1.63
CA VAL A 15 43.09 8.00 2.78
C VAL A 15 42.25 6.80 2.33
N VAL A 16 41.37 6.98 1.34
CA VAL A 16 40.54 5.90 0.79
C VAL A 16 41.36 4.69 0.31
N ARG A 17 42.57 4.91 -0.20
CA ARG A 17 43.46 3.82 -0.65
C ARG A 17 44.14 3.09 0.50
N LEU A 18 44.39 3.77 1.62
CA LEU A 18 45.09 3.23 2.78
C LEU A 18 44.16 2.53 3.78
N ILE A 19 42.85 2.83 3.77
CA ILE A 19 41.89 2.23 4.72
C ILE A 19 41.94 0.70 4.78
N PRO A 20 41.96 -0.05 3.65
CA PRO A 20 41.98 -1.51 3.72
C PRO A 20 43.24 -2.07 4.39
N SER A 21 44.41 -1.45 4.20
CA SER A 21 45.65 -1.90 4.84
C SER A 21 45.68 -1.54 6.32
N LEU A 22 45.18 -0.36 6.68
CA LEU A 22 45.09 0.11 8.07
C LEU A 22 44.12 -0.71 8.92
N LEU A 23 43.02 -1.19 8.33
CA LEU A 23 42.01 -1.98 9.04
C LEU A 23 42.26 -3.49 8.97
N ALA A 24 43.26 -3.95 8.21
CA ALA A 24 43.57 -5.36 8.05
C ALA A 24 44.07 -5.99 9.36
N ASP A 25 44.89 -5.26 10.11
CA ASP A 25 45.44 -5.72 11.38
C ASP A 25 44.39 -5.64 12.51
N GLY A 26 44.21 -6.74 13.22
CA GLY A 26 43.17 -6.87 14.24
C GLY A 26 43.43 -6.03 15.49
N ASP A 27 44.70 -5.91 15.91
CA ASP A 27 45.08 -5.24 17.16
C ASP A 27 45.00 -3.72 17.04
N SER A 28 45.27 -3.16 15.85
CA SER A 28 45.22 -1.72 15.56
C SER A 28 43.91 -1.25 14.93
N ARG A 29 42.99 -2.17 14.59
CA ARG A 29 41.74 -1.87 13.86
C ARG A 29 40.88 -0.82 14.56
N LEU A 30 40.69 -0.94 15.87
CA LEU A 30 39.87 -0.01 16.66
C LEU A 30 40.46 1.40 16.64
N GLU A 31 41.77 1.52 16.82
CA GLU A 31 42.48 2.80 16.85
C GLU A 31 42.44 3.48 15.46
N ALA A 32 42.68 2.70 14.40
CA ALA A 32 42.54 3.17 13.03
C ALA A 32 41.11 3.62 12.70
N ALA A 33 40.10 2.81 13.05
CA ALA A 33 38.68 3.14 12.86
C ALA A 33 38.29 4.44 13.61
N THR A 34 38.73 4.58 14.86
CA THR A 34 38.46 5.78 15.68
C THR A 34 39.08 7.03 15.04
N THR A 35 40.31 6.91 14.53
CA THR A 35 41.01 8.02 13.85
C THR A 35 40.28 8.42 12.57
N ILE A 36 39.84 7.44 11.76
CA ILE A 36 39.04 7.69 10.56
C ILE A 36 37.72 8.40 10.91
N VAL A 37 37.03 7.98 11.97
CA VAL A 37 35.77 8.60 12.41
C VAL A 37 35.98 10.03 12.89
N ARG A 38 37.04 10.31 13.66
CA ARG A 38 37.40 11.68 14.06
C ARG A 38 37.68 12.58 12.87
N ARG A 39 38.36 12.05 11.85
CA ARG A 39 38.59 12.77 10.59
C ARG A 39 37.28 13.12 9.89
N LEU A 40 36.32 12.18 9.84
CA LEU A 40 34.99 12.43 9.28
C LEU A 40 34.22 13.48 10.10
N GLN A 41 34.30 13.44 11.44
CA GLN A 41 33.70 14.45 12.32
C GLN A 41 34.29 15.84 12.09
N ALA A 42 35.58 15.93 11.80
CA ALA A 42 36.25 17.19 11.47
C ALA A 42 35.92 17.72 10.06
N ALA A 43 35.08 17.01 9.29
CA ALA A 43 34.65 17.38 7.93
C ALA A 43 35.82 17.72 6.99
N LEU A 44 36.93 16.99 7.14
CA LEU A 44 38.16 17.24 6.37
C LEU A 44 38.07 16.78 4.91
N ASP A 45 37.07 15.98 4.57
CA ASP A 45 36.88 15.36 3.26
C ASP A 45 35.54 15.78 2.65
N ASP A 46 35.48 15.84 1.31
CA ASP A 46 34.24 16.13 0.59
C ASP A 46 33.24 14.97 0.65
N ALA A 47 31.95 15.27 0.43
CA ALA A 47 30.86 14.30 0.54
C ALA A 47 31.09 12.94 -0.18
N PRO A 48 31.58 12.87 -1.44
CA PRO A 48 31.81 11.59 -2.11
C PRO A 48 32.95 10.79 -1.46
N THR A 49 33.99 11.46 -0.98
CA THR A 49 35.10 10.81 -0.29
C THR A 49 34.66 10.27 1.06
N SER A 50 33.98 11.09 1.87
CA SER A 50 33.42 10.68 3.17
C SER A 50 32.49 9.47 3.03
N ARG A 51 31.66 9.43 1.98
CA ARG A 51 30.83 8.26 1.67
C ARG A 51 31.65 7.01 1.34
N SER A 52 32.77 7.17 0.64
CA SER A 52 33.66 6.07 0.26
C SER A 52 34.41 5.52 1.48
N ILE A 53 34.89 6.42 2.35
CA ILE A 53 35.50 6.11 3.64
C ILE A 53 34.52 5.31 4.51
N LEU A 54 33.29 5.79 4.69
CA LEU A 54 32.26 5.10 5.48
C LEU A 54 31.95 3.69 4.96
N ARG A 55 31.87 3.52 3.64
CA ARG A 55 31.64 2.20 3.03
C ARG A 55 32.80 1.25 3.28
N LEU A 56 34.04 1.72 3.16
CA LEU A 56 35.23 0.92 3.42
C LEU A 56 35.34 0.56 4.92
N LEU A 57 35.02 1.49 5.81
CA LEU A 57 34.99 1.24 7.24
C LEU A 57 34.00 0.12 7.57
N CYS A 58 32.76 0.22 7.08
CA CYS A 58 31.75 -0.82 7.31
C CYS A 58 32.13 -2.16 6.67
N ALA A 59 32.75 -2.16 5.49
CA ALA A 59 33.15 -3.38 4.81
C ALA A 59 34.28 -4.13 5.53
N ASN A 60 35.22 -3.41 6.18
CA ASN A 60 36.37 -4.01 6.84
C ASN A 60 36.16 -4.25 8.35
N CYS A 61 35.18 -3.59 8.96
CA CYS A 61 34.85 -3.72 10.40
C CYS A 61 33.46 -4.32 10.65
N SER A 62 32.82 -4.92 9.64
CA SER A 62 31.49 -5.51 9.77
C SER A 62 31.46 -6.57 10.89
N GLY A 63 30.53 -6.43 11.83
CA GLY A 63 30.36 -7.35 12.96
C GLY A 63 31.27 -7.08 14.16
N GLU A 64 32.13 -6.05 14.09
CA GLU A 64 32.90 -5.59 15.25
C GLU A 64 32.00 -4.77 16.20
N PRO A 65 31.96 -5.07 17.52
CA PRO A 65 31.08 -4.37 18.46
C PRO A 65 31.29 -2.86 18.49
N PHE A 66 32.55 -2.40 18.40
CA PHE A 66 32.90 -0.99 18.47
C PHE A 66 32.39 -0.18 17.28
N LEU A 67 32.13 -0.81 16.13
CA LEU A 67 31.74 -0.10 14.90
C LEU A 67 30.38 0.59 15.09
N VAL A 68 29.44 -0.09 15.75
CA VAL A 68 28.10 0.48 16.01
C VAL A 68 28.22 1.72 16.89
N ASP A 69 28.97 1.65 17.99
CA ASP A 69 29.14 2.79 18.90
C ASP A 69 29.79 3.98 18.16
N LEU A 70 30.82 3.74 17.34
CA LEU A 70 31.46 4.79 16.53
C LEU A 70 30.51 5.44 15.52
N LEU A 71 29.66 4.64 14.84
CA LEU A 71 28.69 5.17 13.88
C LEU A 71 27.55 5.92 14.57
N LEU A 72 27.13 5.48 15.77
CA LEU A 72 26.14 6.17 16.58
C LEU A 72 26.67 7.51 17.13
N GLU A 73 27.95 7.59 17.45
CA GLU A 73 28.57 8.87 17.79
C GLU A 73 28.60 9.78 16.55
N LEU A 74 29.06 9.25 15.41
CA LEU A 74 29.19 10.04 14.19
C LEU A 74 27.86 10.59 13.67
N VAL A 75 26.77 9.81 13.72
CA VAL A 75 25.47 10.22 13.15
C VAL A 75 24.90 11.48 13.81
N GLN A 76 25.29 11.79 15.06
CA GLN A 76 24.84 12.99 15.77
C GLN A 76 25.52 14.28 15.27
N PHE A 77 26.70 14.17 14.66
CA PHE A 77 27.52 15.33 14.26
C PHE A 77 27.69 15.45 12.75
N TYR A 78 27.32 14.43 11.99
CA TYR A 78 27.57 14.35 10.56
C TYR A 78 26.49 15.06 9.75
N ASP A 79 26.89 15.93 8.83
CA ASP A 79 25.98 16.77 8.01
C ASP A 79 25.02 15.96 7.11
N ALA A 80 25.35 14.70 6.80
CA ALA A 80 24.55 13.82 5.94
C ALA A 80 24.20 12.49 6.64
N PRO A 81 23.38 12.51 7.71
CA PRO A 81 23.13 11.36 8.56
C PRO A 81 22.50 10.17 7.81
N VAL A 82 21.80 10.43 6.70
CA VAL A 82 21.23 9.41 5.80
C VAL A 82 22.27 8.39 5.34
N HIS A 83 23.51 8.79 5.09
CA HIS A 83 24.55 7.86 4.67
C HIS A 83 24.95 6.87 5.76
N ILE A 84 24.98 7.32 7.01
CA ILE A 84 25.30 6.49 8.16
C ILE A 84 24.12 5.57 8.47
N ILE A 85 22.89 6.10 8.45
CA ILE A 85 21.65 5.33 8.64
C ILE A 85 21.60 4.13 7.66
N ASN A 86 21.90 4.37 6.38
CA ASN A 86 21.89 3.31 5.36
C ASN A 86 23.01 2.27 5.51
N LEU A 87 24.08 2.57 6.26
CA LEU A 87 25.19 1.65 6.52
C LEU A 87 25.08 0.97 7.89
N MET A 88 24.25 1.49 8.78
CA MET A 88 24.06 0.97 10.12
C MET A 88 23.55 -0.48 10.12
N SER A 89 22.69 -0.85 9.16
CA SER A 89 22.20 -2.24 9.04
C SER A 89 23.33 -3.23 8.77
N VAL A 90 24.32 -2.82 7.95
CA VAL A 90 25.53 -3.58 7.66
C VAL A 90 26.42 -3.67 8.89
N ALA A 91 26.65 -2.53 9.55
CA ALA A 91 27.45 -2.49 10.78
C ALA A 91 26.85 -3.35 11.89
N ALA A 92 25.53 -3.32 12.04
CA ALA A 92 24.78 -4.02 13.08
C ALA A 92 24.42 -5.47 12.74
N ALA A 93 24.87 -6.01 11.59
CA ALA A 93 24.44 -7.31 11.08
C ALA A 93 24.75 -8.48 12.04
N SER A 94 25.79 -8.36 12.86
CA SER A 94 26.20 -9.37 13.86
C SER A 94 26.23 -8.82 15.28
N SER A 95 25.56 -7.70 15.53
CA SER A 95 25.57 -7.03 16.83
C SER A 95 24.62 -7.69 17.84
N SER A 96 24.85 -7.40 19.12
CA SER A 96 24.00 -7.88 20.21
C SER A 96 22.61 -7.22 20.19
N GLU A 97 21.64 -7.81 20.90
CA GLU A 97 20.33 -7.17 21.07
C GLU A 97 20.44 -5.80 21.75
N ASP A 98 21.40 -5.62 22.66
CA ASP A 98 21.65 -4.36 23.36
C ASP A 98 22.14 -3.26 22.40
N ASP A 99 23.03 -3.61 21.46
CA ASP A 99 23.52 -2.66 20.46
C ASP A 99 22.41 -2.25 19.49
N ILE A 100 21.59 -3.22 19.04
CA ILE A 100 20.40 -2.92 18.24
C ILE A 100 19.45 -2.00 19.01
N HIS A 101 19.31 -2.19 20.33
CA HIS A 101 18.48 -1.32 21.14
C HIS A 101 19.02 0.12 21.16
N LYS A 102 20.33 0.32 21.33
CA LYS A 102 20.96 1.65 21.24
C LYS A 102 20.68 2.30 19.88
N VAL A 103 20.84 1.55 18.79
CA VAL A 103 20.56 2.04 17.43
C VAL A 103 19.11 2.53 17.31
N LEU A 104 18.15 1.76 17.83
CA LEU A 104 16.75 2.15 17.79
C LEU A 104 16.44 3.39 18.63
N GLU A 105 17.08 3.58 19.78
CA GLU A 105 16.91 4.80 20.59
C GLU A 105 17.46 6.03 19.86
N VAL A 106 18.68 5.94 19.31
CA VAL A 106 19.25 7.05 18.50
C VAL A 106 18.38 7.34 17.27
N TYR A 107 17.86 6.32 16.60
CA TYR A 107 16.94 6.51 15.47
C TYR A 107 15.63 7.21 15.86
N LYS A 108 15.07 6.90 17.03
CA LYS A 108 13.90 7.62 17.55
C LYS A 108 14.24 9.09 17.77
N GLU A 109 15.37 9.38 18.41
CA GLU A 109 15.81 10.75 18.66
C GLU A 109 16.04 11.53 17.36
N LEU A 110 16.71 10.91 16.37
CA LEU A 110 16.94 11.51 15.06
C LEU A 110 15.63 11.83 14.33
N VAL A 111 14.66 10.90 14.32
CA VAL A 111 13.35 11.14 13.67
C VAL A 111 12.53 12.21 14.39
N LEU A 112 12.68 12.33 15.71
CA LEU A 112 12.05 13.40 16.49
C LEU A 112 12.66 14.77 16.18
N GLN A 113 13.96 14.83 15.92
CA GLN A 113 14.67 16.05 15.54
C GLN A 113 14.43 16.45 14.08
N ASP A 114 14.53 15.48 13.16
CA ASP A 114 14.33 15.66 11.72
C ASP A 114 13.48 14.53 11.12
N ARG A 115 12.25 14.87 10.77
CA ARG A 115 11.27 13.93 10.21
C ARG A 115 11.61 13.46 8.79
N THR A 116 12.45 14.19 8.06
CA THR A 116 12.88 13.77 6.71
C THR A 116 13.69 12.47 6.75
N LEU A 117 14.24 12.13 7.93
CA LEU A 117 14.99 10.89 8.17
C LEU A 117 14.10 9.67 8.42
N LEU A 118 12.77 9.82 8.52
CA LEU A 118 11.86 8.73 8.81
C LEU A 118 11.98 7.58 7.80
N VAL A 119 11.97 7.88 6.50
CA VAL A 119 12.04 6.87 5.44
C VAL A 119 13.40 6.14 5.44
N PRO A 120 14.56 6.83 5.48
CA PRO A 120 15.85 6.20 5.66
C PRO A 120 15.93 5.29 6.90
N VAL A 121 15.43 5.77 8.06
CA VAL A 121 15.41 5.00 9.30
C VAL A 121 14.56 3.73 9.15
N ILE A 122 13.37 3.85 8.56
CA ILE A 122 12.51 2.71 8.28
C ILE A 122 13.20 1.67 7.38
N GLY A 123 13.88 2.13 6.31
CA GLY A 123 14.66 1.28 5.42
C GLY A 123 15.74 0.51 6.18
N SER A 124 16.58 1.24 6.92
CA SER A 124 17.66 0.66 7.74
C SER A 124 17.13 -0.36 8.75
N VAL A 125 16.06 -0.01 9.49
CA VAL A 125 15.48 -0.90 10.51
C VAL A 125 14.87 -2.16 9.90
N SER A 126 14.34 -2.09 8.68
CA SER A 126 13.78 -3.27 7.99
C SER A 126 14.83 -4.34 7.68
N GLU A 127 16.11 -3.94 7.62
CA GLU A 127 17.25 -4.83 7.38
C GLU A 127 17.86 -5.37 8.69
N LEU A 128 17.46 -4.83 9.86
CA LEU A 128 17.94 -5.27 11.17
C LEU A 128 17.22 -6.54 11.65
N ASN A 129 17.97 -7.42 12.31
CA ASN A 129 17.44 -8.61 12.98
C ASN A 129 16.81 -8.26 14.34
N LEU A 130 15.65 -7.60 14.30
CA LEU A 130 14.98 -7.15 15.52
C LEU A 130 14.32 -8.29 16.32
N SER A 131 14.46 -8.24 17.64
CA SER A 131 13.66 -9.03 18.58
C SER A 131 12.18 -8.63 18.54
N LYS A 132 11.29 -9.49 19.05
CA LYS A 132 9.85 -9.20 19.06
C LYS A 132 9.51 -7.92 19.82
N HIS A 133 10.20 -7.68 20.94
CA HIS A 133 10.00 -6.47 21.75
C HIS A 133 10.44 -5.21 20.99
N GLN A 134 11.60 -5.28 20.34
CA GLN A 134 12.15 -4.18 19.53
C GLN A 134 11.23 -3.83 18.35
N LYS A 135 10.70 -4.83 17.63
CA LYS A 135 9.70 -4.62 16.57
C LYS A 135 8.48 -3.86 17.09
N LEU A 136 7.94 -4.25 18.25
CA LEU A 136 6.78 -3.58 18.83
C LEU A 136 7.06 -2.12 19.22
N SER A 137 8.24 -1.84 19.78
CA SER A 137 8.65 -0.48 20.15
C SER A 137 8.81 0.40 18.90
N PHE A 138 9.55 -0.07 17.90
CA PHE A 138 9.73 0.65 16.64
C PHE A 138 8.42 0.87 15.89
N MET A 139 7.54 -0.13 15.91
CA MET A 139 6.19 0.02 15.33
C MET A 139 5.37 1.13 15.99
N GLY A 140 5.53 1.39 17.29
CA GLY A 140 4.88 2.51 17.97
C GLY A 140 5.26 3.83 17.28
N LEU A 141 6.56 4.06 17.12
CA LEU A 141 7.12 5.22 16.43
C LEU A 141 6.57 5.35 14.99
N VAL A 142 6.62 4.29 14.19
CA VAL A 142 6.18 4.34 12.79
C VAL A 142 4.66 4.59 12.68
N THR A 143 3.87 4.03 13.60
CA THR A 143 2.42 4.25 13.62
C THR A 143 2.08 5.70 13.99
N GLU A 144 2.79 6.28 14.95
CA GLU A 144 2.62 7.69 15.32
C GLU A 144 3.07 8.62 14.18
N ALA A 145 4.19 8.29 13.54
CA ALA A 145 4.74 9.04 12.41
C ALA A 145 3.82 9.05 11.19
N LEU A 146 3.05 7.99 10.95
CA LEU A 146 2.09 7.90 9.83
C LEU A 146 1.10 9.08 9.82
N SER A 147 0.74 9.62 10.98
CA SER A 147 -0.19 10.76 11.08
C SER A 147 0.43 12.14 10.80
N VAL A 148 1.76 12.19 10.65
CA VAL A 148 2.51 13.45 10.58
C VAL A 148 3.50 13.47 9.40
N VAL A 149 3.63 12.36 8.69
CA VAL A 149 4.54 12.22 7.55
C VAL A 149 3.98 12.98 6.34
N HIS A 150 4.89 13.46 5.48
CA HIS A 150 4.50 14.01 4.19
C HIS A 150 3.80 12.95 3.34
N ASP A 151 2.75 13.41 2.66
CA ASP A 151 1.97 12.72 1.65
C ASP A 151 2.80 11.85 0.68
N SER A 152 3.97 12.33 0.23
CA SER A 152 4.87 11.59 -0.67
C SER A 152 5.46 10.31 -0.07
N ASP A 153 5.62 10.26 1.24
CA ASP A 153 6.34 9.21 1.94
C ASP A 153 5.38 8.18 2.57
N VAL A 154 4.08 8.49 2.62
CA VAL A 154 3.01 7.61 3.13
C VAL A 154 3.11 6.20 2.54
N PRO A 155 3.28 5.98 1.21
CA PRO A 155 3.36 4.63 0.65
C PRO A 155 4.52 3.80 1.22
N THR A 156 5.69 4.44 1.42
CA THR A 156 6.87 3.77 1.98
C THR A 156 6.65 3.40 3.44
N VAL A 157 6.08 4.31 4.23
CA VAL A 157 5.73 4.06 5.64
C VAL A 157 4.71 2.92 5.75
N VAL A 158 3.67 2.93 4.91
CA VAL A 158 2.65 1.88 4.86
C VAL A 158 3.26 0.53 4.48
N GLN A 159 4.14 0.49 3.48
CA GLN A 159 4.81 -0.74 3.07
C GLN A 159 5.65 -1.34 4.20
N ALA A 160 6.37 -0.50 4.95
CA ALA A 160 7.14 -0.95 6.10
C ALA A 160 6.27 -1.43 7.26
N LEU A 161 5.19 -0.71 7.60
CA LEU A 161 4.22 -1.15 8.59
C LEU A 161 3.63 -2.51 8.22
N LEU A 162 3.25 -2.67 6.95
CA LEU A 162 2.77 -3.95 6.45
C LEU A 162 3.86 -5.02 6.60
N HIS A 163 5.13 -4.76 6.29
CA HIS A 163 6.22 -5.73 6.46
C HIS A 163 6.43 -6.16 7.92
N LEU A 164 6.26 -5.24 8.87
CA LEU A 164 6.38 -5.49 10.32
C LEU A 164 5.12 -6.13 10.94
N THR A 165 4.09 -6.39 10.13
CA THR A 165 2.82 -6.94 10.61
C THR A 165 2.97 -8.39 11.06
N ASP A 166 2.43 -8.69 12.25
CA ASP A 166 2.28 -10.02 12.82
C ASP A 166 0.86 -10.25 13.37
N ARG A 167 0.60 -11.45 13.90
CA ARG A 167 -0.73 -11.82 14.42
C ARG A 167 -1.21 -10.96 15.60
N THR A 168 -0.31 -10.38 16.37
CA THR A 168 -0.63 -9.59 17.57
C THR A 168 -0.94 -8.13 17.23
N ASN A 169 -0.34 -7.63 16.15
CA ASN A 169 -0.37 -6.20 15.82
C ASN A 169 -1.17 -5.87 14.54
N ALA A 170 -1.54 -6.87 13.72
CA ALA A 170 -2.20 -6.67 12.43
C ALA A 170 -3.45 -5.80 12.51
N LYS A 171 -4.28 -6.00 13.54
CA LYS A 171 -5.49 -5.18 13.74
C LYS A 171 -5.13 -3.70 13.90
N ARG A 172 -4.13 -3.39 14.72
CA ARG A 172 -3.71 -2.01 15.00
C ARG A 172 -3.15 -1.35 13.74
N ILE A 173 -2.24 -2.04 13.03
CA ILE A 173 -1.64 -1.51 11.80
C ILE A 173 -2.71 -1.26 10.74
N ILE A 174 -3.54 -2.25 10.43
CA ILE A 174 -4.51 -2.12 9.36
C ILE A 174 -5.54 -1.03 9.67
N SER A 175 -5.98 -0.92 10.92
CA SER A 175 -6.90 0.14 11.35
C SER A 175 -6.25 1.53 11.24
N GLY A 176 -4.96 1.65 11.59
CA GLY A 176 -4.18 2.88 11.44
C GLY A 176 -3.99 3.29 9.98
N ILE A 177 -3.63 2.35 9.11
CA ILE A 177 -3.50 2.60 7.66
C ILE A 177 -4.84 3.05 7.08
N ARG A 178 -5.96 2.38 7.43
CA ARG A 178 -7.30 2.79 6.95
C ARG A 178 -7.69 4.17 7.46
N GLN A 179 -7.37 4.49 8.72
CA GLN A 179 -7.61 5.82 9.28
C GLN A 179 -6.82 6.90 8.54
N GLU A 180 -5.55 6.66 8.23
CA GLU A 180 -4.76 7.65 7.48
C GLU A 180 -5.19 7.73 6.01
N ALA A 181 -5.53 6.60 5.40
CA ALA A 181 -6.06 6.55 4.04
C ALA A 181 -7.39 7.33 3.88
N SER A 182 -8.11 7.63 4.96
CA SER A 182 -9.30 8.48 4.95
C SER A 182 -8.99 9.98 4.86
N ARG A 183 -7.76 10.38 5.14
CA ARG A 183 -7.31 11.77 5.22
C ARG A 183 -6.48 12.22 4.02
N ILE A 184 -5.83 11.27 3.35
CA ILE A 184 -4.95 11.55 2.22
C ILE A 184 -5.73 11.76 0.91
N PRO A 185 -5.19 12.54 -0.03
CA PRO A 185 -5.75 12.67 -1.37
C PRO A 185 -5.86 11.34 -2.13
N MET A 186 -6.85 11.24 -3.01
CA MET A 186 -7.10 10.07 -3.87
C MET A 186 -5.84 9.61 -4.64
N ALA A 187 -5.04 10.55 -5.14
CA ALA A 187 -3.82 10.26 -5.90
C ALA A 187 -2.76 9.51 -5.08
N ILE A 188 -2.79 9.61 -3.75
CA ILE A 188 -1.89 8.91 -2.84
C ILE A 188 -2.54 7.62 -2.37
N ALA A 189 -3.85 7.64 -2.12
CA ALA A 189 -4.63 6.45 -1.79
C ALA A 189 -4.47 5.34 -2.85
N THR A 190 -4.35 5.69 -4.13
CA THR A 190 -4.09 4.73 -5.21
C THR A 190 -2.72 4.05 -5.10
N LEU A 191 -1.70 4.75 -4.59
CA LEU A 191 -0.36 4.19 -4.34
C LEU A 191 -0.36 3.14 -3.21
N LEU A 192 -1.37 3.17 -2.33
CA LEU A 192 -1.49 2.22 -1.23
C LEU A 192 -2.17 0.90 -1.66
N VAL A 193 -2.80 0.87 -2.83
CA VAL A 193 -3.64 -0.26 -3.27
C VAL A 193 -2.83 -1.54 -3.43
N ASP A 194 -1.71 -1.46 -4.16
CA ASP A 194 -0.86 -2.62 -4.41
C ASP A 194 -0.21 -3.20 -3.15
N PRO A 195 0.45 -2.41 -2.27
CA PRO A 195 1.01 -2.95 -1.04
C PRO A 195 -0.06 -3.55 -0.13
N MET A 196 -1.24 -2.90 0.00
CA MET A 196 -2.37 -3.42 0.78
C MET A 196 -2.93 -4.72 0.19
N ALA A 197 -3.25 -4.74 -1.10
CA ALA A 197 -3.80 -5.92 -1.75
C ALA A 197 -2.80 -7.08 -1.75
N SER A 198 -1.50 -6.80 -1.93
CA SER A 198 -0.43 -7.80 -1.79
C SER A 198 -0.38 -8.37 -0.38
N ALA A 199 -0.37 -7.51 0.65
CA ALA A 199 -0.38 -7.96 2.04
C ALA A 199 -1.60 -8.84 2.36
N ILE A 200 -2.80 -8.45 1.92
CA ILE A 200 -4.03 -9.22 2.12
C ILE A 200 -3.99 -10.57 1.41
N ARG A 201 -3.43 -10.65 0.20
CA ARG A 201 -3.30 -11.91 -0.55
C ARG A 201 -2.31 -12.86 0.09
N CYS A 202 -1.15 -12.35 0.51
CA CYS A 202 -0.04 -13.18 0.95
C CYS A 202 -0.07 -13.51 2.45
N ARG A 203 -0.77 -12.72 3.27
CA ARG A 203 -0.70 -12.83 4.73
C ARG A 203 -2.09 -12.94 5.37
N PRO A 204 -2.43 -14.09 5.98
CA PRO A 204 -3.78 -14.33 6.50
C PRO A 204 -4.14 -13.43 7.69
N GLU A 205 -3.17 -13.02 8.51
CA GLU A 205 -3.37 -12.05 9.58
C GLU A 205 -3.78 -10.66 9.05
N CYS A 206 -3.17 -10.20 7.95
CA CYS A 206 -3.53 -8.94 7.30
C CYS A 206 -4.95 -9.03 6.74
N ALA A 207 -5.28 -10.11 6.02
CA ALA A 207 -6.61 -10.34 5.49
C ALA A 207 -7.67 -10.35 6.59
N LYS A 208 -7.46 -11.13 7.66
CA LYS A 208 -8.39 -11.22 8.79
C LYS A 208 -8.58 -9.88 9.48
N ALA A 209 -7.49 -9.14 9.72
CA ALA A 209 -7.55 -7.81 10.31
C ALA A 209 -8.34 -6.83 9.44
N TYR A 210 -8.05 -6.79 8.14
CA TYR A 210 -8.70 -5.90 7.18
C TYR A 210 -10.20 -6.16 7.06
N TRP A 211 -10.62 -7.41 6.86
CA TRP A 211 -12.04 -7.74 6.74
C TRP A 211 -12.80 -7.48 8.04
N ASN A 212 -12.18 -7.70 9.20
CA ASN A 212 -12.81 -7.42 10.49
C ASN A 212 -12.94 -5.90 10.74
N ASP A 213 -11.94 -5.11 10.37
CA ASP A 213 -11.98 -3.66 10.53
C ASP A 213 -13.02 -3.02 9.60
N LEU A 214 -13.15 -3.53 8.37
CA LEU A 214 -14.22 -3.15 7.44
C LEU A 214 -15.61 -3.46 8.00
N LYS A 215 -15.81 -4.67 8.50
CA LYS A 215 -17.08 -5.08 9.13
C LYS A 215 -17.41 -4.30 10.39
N ALA A 216 -16.42 -3.83 11.15
CA ALA A 216 -16.67 -3.12 12.39
C ALA A 216 -17.06 -1.66 12.17
N ARG A 217 -16.48 -1.01 11.15
CA ARG A 217 -16.67 0.43 10.89
C ARG A 217 -17.80 0.72 9.90
N HIS A 218 -18.13 -0.24 9.03
CA HIS A 218 -19.13 -0.12 7.94
C HIS A 218 -18.96 1.07 6.98
N ASN A 219 -17.88 1.84 7.08
CA ASN A 219 -17.57 2.95 6.18
C ASN A 219 -16.44 2.56 5.24
N LEU A 220 -16.64 2.75 3.93
CA LEU A 220 -15.62 2.59 2.90
C LEU A 220 -14.90 3.91 2.67
N VAL A 221 -13.56 3.87 2.71
CA VAL A 221 -12.74 4.95 2.19
C VAL A 221 -12.31 4.66 0.75
N PRO A 222 -11.90 5.65 -0.06
CA PRO A 222 -11.52 5.39 -1.45
C PRO A 222 -10.45 4.30 -1.64
N MET A 223 -9.46 4.26 -0.75
CA MET A 223 -8.47 3.18 -0.72
C MET A 223 -9.12 1.80 -0.57
N ASP A 224 -10.12 1.66 0.30
CA ASP A 224 -10.80 0.38 0.52
C ASP A 224 -11.52 -0.08 -0.76
N VAL A 225 -12.17 0.84 -1.45
CA VAL A 225 -12.88 0.58 -2.73
C VAL A 225 -11.89 0.04 -3.76
N LEU A 226 -10.74 0.70 -3.92
CA LEU A 226 -9.71 0.29 -4.87
C LEU A 226 -9.05 -1.05 -4.50
N VAL A 227 -8.79 -1.29 -3.22
CA VAL A 227 -8.25 -2.56 -2.73
C VAL A 227 -9.25 -3.69 -2.95
N ILE A 228 -10.53 -3.51 -2.59
CA ILE A 228 -11.58 -4.50 -2.82
C ILE A 228 -11.72 -4.79 -4.32
N ALA A 229 -11.75 -3.74 -5.16
CA ALA A 229 -11.81 -3.87 -6.61
C ALA A 229 -10.66 -4.73 -7.16
N THR A 230 -9.44 -4.50 -6.69
CA THR A 230 -8.24 -5.28 -7.05
C THR A 230 -8.34 -6.73 -6.56
N LEU A 231 -8.84 -6.95 -5.34
CA LEU A 231 -9.01 -8.28 -4.76
C LEU A 231 -10.16 -9.09 -5.41
N LEU A 232 -11.15 -8.44 -6.02
CA LEU A 232 -12.22 -9.09 -6.78
C LEU A 232 -11.72 -9.69 -8.10
N GLN A 233 -10.71 -9.07 -8.71
CA GLN A 233 -10.10 -9.60 -9.94
C GLN A 233 -9.39 -10.94 -9.67
N ASN A 234 -8.77 -11.08 -8.49
CA ASN A 234 -8.04 -12.29 -8.12
C ASN A 234 -8.98 -13.41 -7.63
N ILE A 235 -8.88 -14.60 -8.25
CA ILE A 235 -9.73 -15.76 -7.97
C ILE A 235 -9.66 -16.19 -6.49
N SER A 236 -8.48 -16.16 -5.86
CA SER A 236 -8.30 -16.66 -4.49
C SER A 236 -8.97 -15.77 -3.43
N THR A 237 -9.04 -14.45 -3.69
CA THR A 237 -9.61 -13.47 -2.76
C THR A 237 -11.01 -13.02 -3.13
N ARG A 238 -11.47 -13.31 -4.35
CA ARG A 238 -12.75 -12.85 -4.90
C ARG A 238 -13.93 -13.12 -3.97
N GLN A 239 -14.02 -14.33 -3.41
CA GLN A 239 -15.15 -14.72 -2.56
C GLN A 239 -15.17 -13.97 -1.22
N SER A 240 -14.00 -13.74 -0.63
CA SER A 240 -13.88 -12.99 0.64
C SER A 240 -14.17 -11.51 0.42
N ALA A 241 -13.62 -10.94 -0.65
CA ALA A 241 -13.86 -9.56 -1.04
C ALA A 241 -15.34 -9.30 -1.38
N SER A 242 -15.99 -10.21 -2.12
CA SER A 242 -17.41 -10.06 -2.47
C SER A 242 -18.32 -10.12 -1.24
N ARG A 243 -18.09 -11.07 -0.34
CA ARG A 243 -18.84 -11.17 0.93
C ARG A 243 -18.66 -9.94 1.81
N ALA A 244 -17.45 -9.42 1.92
CA ALA A 244 -17.17 -8.23 2.70
C ALA A 244 -17.87 -7.00 2.09
N PHE A 245 -17.74 -6.81 0.78
CA PHE A 245 -18.38 -5.70 0.07
C PHE A 245 -19.91 -5.71 0.21
N VAL A 246 -20.54 -6.87 -0.03
CA VAL A 246 -22.01 -7.01 0.10
C VAL A 246 -22.47 -6.74 1.52
N ALA A 247 -21.76 -7.25 2.53
CA ALA A 247 -22.11 -6.98 3.93
C ALA A 247 -22.01 -5.49 4.28
N ILE A 248 -21.02 -4.77 3.75
CA ILE A 248 -20.89 -3.33 3.97
C ILE A 248 -22.00 -2.57 3.26
N ALA A 249 -22.26 -2.90 2.00
CA ALA A 249 -23.32 -2.27 1.21
C ALA A 249 -24.72 -2.45 1.82
N GLU A 250 -24.98 -3.60 2.45
CA GLU A 250 -26.24 -3.85 3.17
C GLU A 250 -26.37 -2.98 4.44
N HIS A 251 -25.26 -2.63 5.09
CA HIS A 251 -25.26 -1.89 6.36
C HIS A 251 -25.12 -0.37 6.18
N ASP A 252 -24.41 0.09 5.16
CA ASP A 252 -24.16 1.49 4.91
C ASP A 252 -24.48 1.87 3.45
N PRO A 253 -25.72 2.32 3.17
CA PRO A 253 -26.11 2.81 1.85
C PRO A 253 -25.28 4.02 1.38
N SER A 254 -24.67 4.79 2.29
CA SER A 254 -23.92 6.00 1.96
C SER A 254 -22.56 5.73 1.31
N SER A 255 -22.03 4.51 1.52
CA SER A 255 -20.79 4.02 0.88
C SER A 255 -20.82 4.11 -0.65
N ILE A 256 -22.00 4.17 -1.28
CA ILE A 256 -22.10 4.37 -2.73
C ILE A 256 -21.49 5.69 -3.20
N ALA A 257 -21.63 6.76 -2.41
CA ALA A 257 -21.08 8.07 -2.78
C ALA A 257 -19.55 7.99 -2.89
N CYS A 258 -18.91 7.32 -1.92
CA CYS A 258 -17.47 7.06 -1.93
C CYS A 258 -17.04 6.22 -3.15
N ILE A 259 -17.81 5.18 -3.52
CA ILE A 259 -17.52 4.39 -4.73
C ILE A 259 -17.64 5.26 -5.98
N CYS A 260 -18.70 6.05 -6.10
CA CYS A 260 -18.91 6.96 -7.22
C CYS A 260 -17.80 8.02 -7.34
N GLU A 261 -17.35 8.58 -6.21
CA GLU A 261 -16.21 9.50 -6.16
C GLU A 261 -14.92 8.80 -6.60
N THR A 262 -14.68 7.58 -6.12
CA THR A 262 -13.50 6.79 -6.50
C THR A 262 -13.47 6.47 -8.00
N ILE A 263 -14.62 6.24 -8.62
CA ILE A 263 -14.76 5.99 -10.08
C ILE A 263 -14.31 7.19 -10.91
N THR A 264 -14.45 8.42 -10.38
CA THR A 264 -14.02 9.62 -11.11
C THR A 264 -12.51 9.68 -11.30
N SER A 265 -11.74 8.93 -10.49
CA SER A 265 -10.30 8.83 -10.65
C SER A 265 -9.96 7.99 -11.89
N PRO A 266 -9.17 8.51 -12.84
CA PRO A 266 -8.78 7.77 -14.05
C PRO A 266 -8.02 6.48 -13.73
N GLN A 267 -7.37 6.41 -12.56
CA GLN A 267 -6.62 5.24 -12.11
C GLN A 267 -7.52 4.09 -11.61
N ALA A 268 -8.81 4.33 -11.38
CA ALA A 268 -9.73 3.34 -10.82
C ALA A 268 -10.41 2.44 -11.88
N GLY A 269 -10.41 2.85 -13.15
CA GLY A 269 -11.35 2.41 -14.19
C GLY A 269 -11.63 0.91 -14.27
N PRO A 270 -10.67 0.06 -14.70
CA PRO A 270 -10.92 -1.38 -14.89
C PRO A 270 -11.25 -2.11 -13.58
N SER A 271 -10.68 -1.65 -12.47
CA SER A 271 -10.87 -2.24 -11.15
C SER A 271 -12.29 -2.02 -10.65
N VAL A 272 -12.81 -0.80 -10.72
CA VAL A 272 -14.15 -0.53 -10.19
C VAL A 272 -15.27 -1.18 -11.01
N PHE A 273 -15.04 -1.48 -12.29
CA PHE A 273 -16.00 -2.30 -13.04
C PHE A 273 -16.22 -3.69 -12.43
N SER A 274 -15.23 -4.23 -11.71
CA SER A 274 -15.40 -5.49 -10.97
C SER A 274 -16.40 -5.34 -9.83
N ILE A 275 -16.48 -4.16 -9.22
CA ILE A 275 -17.51 -3.82 -8.22
C ILE A 275 -18.88 -3.71 -8.88
N PHE A 276 -18.98 -3.02 -10.02
CA PHE A 276 -20.23 -2.93 -10.77
C PHE A 276 -20.75 -4.33 -11.17
N ARG A 277 -19.88 -5.18 -11.70
CA ARG A 277 -20.23 -6.58 -12.01
C ARG A 277 -20.66 -7.36 -10.79
N LEU A 278 -20.02 -7.13 -9.63
CA LEU A 278 -20.44 -7.76 -8.38
C LEU A 278 -21.87 -7.33 -8.00
N VAL A 279 -22.16 -6.02 -8.03
CA VAL A 279 -23.51 -5.49 -7.76
C VAL A 279 -24.50 -6.12 -8.72
N LEU A 280 -24.21 -6.11 -10.02
CA LEU A 280 -25.04 -6.71 -11.08
C LEU A 280 -25.28 -8.21 -10.83
N HIS A 281 -24.26 -8.99 -10.49
CA HIS A 281 -24.40 -10.42 -10.23
C HIS A 281 -25.12 -10.72 -8.93
N SER A 282 -24.99 -9.88 -7.90
CA SER A 282 -25.77 -9.98 -6.67
C SER A 282 -27.26 -9.75 -6.90
N THR A 283 -27.65 -9.13 -8.03
CA THR A 283 -29.06 -8.98 -8.41
C THR A 283 -29.65 -10.24 -9.05
N ILE A 284 -28.81 -11.12 -9.59
CA ILE A 284 -29.22 -12.36 -10.24
C ILE A 284 -29.28 -13.44 -9.15
N SER A 285 -30.48 -13.99 -8.93
CA SER A 285 -30.73 -15.01 -7.90
C SER A 285 -29.68 -16.14 -7.92
N SER A 286 -29.29 -16.59 -6.73
CA SER A 286 -28.13 -17.47 -6.43
C SER A 286 -28.16 -18.88 -7.05
N SER A 287 -29.07 -19.18 -7.96
CA SER A 287 -29.22 -20.52 -8.57
C SER A 287 -28.36 -20.76 -9.82
N ILE A 288 -27.73 -19.72 -10.41
CA ILE A 288 -27.17 -19.81 -11.78
C ILE A 288 -25.64 -19.75 -11.83
N LEU A 289 -24.94 -19.30 -10.79
CA LEU A 289 -23.47 -19.20 -10.78
C LEU A 289 -22.83 -20.33 -9.94
N PRO A 290 -22.20 -21.35 -10.56
CA PRO A 290 -21.44 -22.36 -9.83
C PRO A 290 -20.23 -21.70 -9.14
N GLY A 291 -20.16 -21.79 -7.80
CA GLY A 291 -19.04 -21.32 -6.98
C GLY A 291 -19.31 -20.14 -6.04
N LEU A 292 -20.48 -19.48 -6.14
CA LEU A 292 -20.94 -18.53 -5.12
C LEU A 292 -21.84 -19.26 -4.09
N PRO A 293 -21.73 -18.95 -2.78
CA PRO A 293 -22.49 -19.66 -1.75
C PRO A 293 -24.00 -19.49 -1.99
N GLN A 294 -24.74 -20.60 -1.96
CA GLN A 294 -26.21 -20.70 -2.01
C GLN A 294 -26.89 -20.13 -0.74
N GLN A 295 -26.41 -19.01 -0.19
CA GLN A 295 -27.21 -18.28 0.78
C GLN A 295 -28.30 -17.55 0.00
N SER A 296 -29.53 -18.05 0.18
CA SER A 296 -30.79 -17.43 -0.19
C SER A 296 -30.90 -16.03 0.41
N ARG A 297 -30.18 -15.07 -0.15
CA ARG A 297 -30.36 -13.67 0.16
C ARG A 297 -31.31 -13.13 -0.90
N SER A 298 -32.49 -12.72 -0.44
CA SER A 298 -33.30 -11.74 -1.15
C SER A 298 -32.37 -10.68 -1.72
N CYS A 299 -32.47 -10.42 -3.02
CA CYS A 299 -31.77 -9.34 -3.68
C CYS A 299 -31.87 -8.08 -2.80
N SER A 300 -30.74 -7.63 -2.24
CA SER A 300 -30.74 -6.50 -1.30
C SER A 300 -31.22 -5.26 -2.06
N GLU A 301 -32.34 -4.68 -1.63
CA GLU A 301 -32.90 -3.47 -2.24
C GLU A 301 -31.87 -2.34 -2.29
N THR A 302 -30.95 -2.31 -1.32
CA THR A 302 -29.83 -1.36 -1.27
C THR A 302 -28.89 -1.53 -2.46
N LEU A 303 -28.46 -2.76 -2.78
CA LEU A 303 -27.59 -3.02 -3.93
C LEU A 303 -28.28 -2.71 -5.26
N MET A 304 -29.59 -2.95 -5.34
CA MET A 304 -30.39 -2.57 -6.50
C MET A 304 -30.41 -1.05 -6.71
N ALA A 305 -30.61 -0.30 -5.62
CA ALA A 305 -30.58 1.16 -5.65
C ALA A 305 -29.21 1.71 -6.08
N TRP A 306 -28.14 0.92 -5.92
CA TRP A 306 -26.79 1.34 -6.32
C TRP A 306 -26.52 1.19 -7.82
N LEU A 307 -27.28 0.35 -8.53
CA LEU A 307 -27.00 0.01 -9.92
C LEU A 307 -27.00 1.25 -10.83
N GLN A 308 -28.04 2.07 -10.76
CA GLN A 308 -28.22 3.25 -11.59
C GLN A 308 -27.13 4.33 -11.34
N PRO A 309 -26.90 4.83 -10.11
CA PRO A 309 -25.86 5.81 -9.85
C PRO A 309 -24.44 5.32 -10.18
N LEU A 310 -24.13 4.03 -9.94
CA LEU A 310 -22.83 3.46 -10.35
C LEU A 310 -22.70 3.42 -11.88
N ALA A 311 -23.74 2.99 -12.60
CA ALA A 311 -23.74 2.98 -14.05
C ALA A 311 -23.54 4.39 -14.64
N LEU A 312 -24.28 5.38 -14.12
CA LEU A 312 -24.13 6.79 -14.51
C LEU A 312 -22.69 7.29 -14.25
N SER A 313 -22.13 7.02 -13.07
CA SER A 313 -20.77 7.47 -12.75
C SER A 313 -19.72 6.82 -13.65
N ILE A 314 -19.81 5.50 -13.89
CA ILE A 314 -18.88 4.78 -14.79
C ILE A 314 -19.00 5.30 -16.22
N PHE A 315 -20.22 5.48 -16.72
CA PHE A 315 -20.44 5.94 -18.09
C PHE A 315 -19.88 7.35 -18.31
N ARG A 316 -20.07 8.24 -17.34
CA ARG A 316 -19.63 9.64 -17.39
C ARG A 316 -18.11 9.78 -17.36
N HIS A 317 -17.41 8.99 -16.54
CA HIS A 317 -15.99 9.20 -16.26
C HIS A 317 -15.06 8.20 -16.97
N SER A 318 -15.59 7.16 -17.62
CA SER A 318 -14.76 6.12 -18.22
C SER A 318 -15.25 5.69 -19.60
N ASP A 319 -14.75 6.36 -20.64
CA ASP A 319 -15.08 6.10 -22.04
C ASP A 319 -14.83 4.64 -22.44
N ALA A 320 -13.68 4.09 -22.01
CA ALA A 320 -13.31 2.69 -22.25
C ALA A 320 -14.30 1.68 -21.65
N MET A 321 -15.04 2.08 -20.62
CA MET A 321 -15.96 1.20 -19.90
C MET A 321 -17.42 1.36 -20.33
N ARG A 322 -17.77 2.35 -21.19
CA ARG A 322 -19.14 2.59 -21.66
C ARG A 322 -19.74 1.36 -22.35
N GLN A 323 -19.03 0.78 -23.33
CA GLN A 323 -19.51 -0.41 -24.04
C GLN A 323 -19.63 -1.66 -23.14
N PRO A 324 -18.62 -2.03 -22.33
CA PRO A 324 -18.75 -3.10 -21.35
C PRO A 324 -19.93 -2.89 -20.38
N LEU A 325 -20.16 -1.66 -19.93
CA LEU A 325 -21.25 -1.30 -19.03
C LEU A 325 -22.63 -1.55 -19.67
N ILE A 326 -22.84 -1.02 -20.88
CA ILE A 326 -24.12 -1.22 -21.59
C ILE A 326 -24.35 -2.71 -21.89
N ASN A 327 -23.33 -3.43 -22.35
CA ASN A 327 -23.43 -4.88 -22.57
C ASN A 327 -23.84 -5.63 -21.29
N ALA A 328 -23.25 -5.26 -20.15
CA ALA A 328 -23.56 -5.88 -18.86
C ALA A 328 -25.00 -5.58 -18.40
N LEU A 329 -25.47 -4.34 -18.54
CA LEU A 329 -26.85 -3.95 -18.21
C LEU A 329 -27.87 -4.65 -19.11
N LEU A 330 -27.63 -4.68 -20.43
CA LEU A 330 -28.50 -5.38 -21.38
C LEU A 330 -28.53 -6.89 -21.12
N SER A 331 -27.38 -7.49 -20.81
CA SER A 331 -27.34 -8.89 -20.40
C SER A 331 -28.21 -9.12 -19.16
N LEU A 332 -28.20 -8.23 -18.17
CA LEU A 332 -29.11 -8.35 -17.02
C LEU A 332 -30.59 -8.21 -17.41
N CYS A 333 -30.93 -7.32 -18.34
CA CYS A 333 -32.30 -7.20 -18.88
C CYS A 333 -32.79 -8.49 -19.55
N SER A 334 -31.89 -9.30 -20.12
CA SER A 334 -32.24 -10.57 -20.76
C SER A 334 -32.58 -11.70 -19.81
N PHE A 335 -32.15 -11.62 -18.54
CA PHE A 335 -32.37 -12.69 -17.57
C PHE A 335 -33.82 -12.72 -17.10
N ARG A 336 -34.67 -13.49 -17.79
CA ARG A 336 -35.99 -13.90 -17.28
C ARG A 336 -35.82 -14.98 -16.22
N THR A 337 -35.71 -14.58 -14.96
CA THR A 337 -35.76 -15.52 -13.83
C THR A 337 -37.15 -15.50 -13.22
N ALA A 338 -37.76 -16.68 -13.05
CA ALA A 338 -39.05 -16.83 -12.40
C ALA A 338 -38.96 -16.30 -10.96
N GLY A 339 -39.47 -15.09 -10.72
CA GLY A 339 -39.58 -14.48 -9.39
C GLY A 339 -38.58 -13.37 -9.03
N ALA A 340 -37.66 -12.96 -9.91
CA ALA A 340 -36.74 -11.83 -9.64
C ALA A 340 -36.79 -10.75 -10.72
N GLU A 341 -37.97 -10.13 -10.90
CA GLU A 341 -38.19 -9.05 -11.88
C GLU A 341 -37.44 -7.74 -11.56
N ARG A 342 -37.03 -7.55 -10.30
CA ARG A 342 -36.42 -6.30 -9.84
C ARG A 342 -35.05 -6.03 -10.48
N GLY A 343 -34.25 -7.07 -10.70
CA GLY A 343 -32.93 -6.99 -11.33
C GLY A 343 -32.99 -6.39 -12.74
N PRO A 344 -33.70 -7.07 -13.67
CA PRO A 344 -33.93 -6.57 -15.03
C PRO A 344 -34.57 -5.18 -15.07
N LEU A 345 -35.54 -4.88 -14.19
CA LEU A 345 -36.20 -3.57 -14.15
C LEU A 345 -35.24 -2.45 -13.79
N ALA A 346 -34.39 -2.63 -12.78
CA ALA A 346 -33.40 -1.62 -12.42
C ALA A 346 -32.33 -1.44 -13.50
N ALA A 347 -31.94 -2.52 -14.18
CA ALA A 347 -31.02 -2.45 -15.32
C ALA A 347 -31.62 -1.66 -16.48
N ALA A 348 -32.90 -1.91 -16.80
CA ALA A 348 -33.63 -1.15 -17.81
C ALA A 348 -33.77 0.33 -17.42
N ALA A 349 -34.07 0.62 -16.15
CA ALA A 349 -34.11 1.99 -15.64
C ALA A 349 -32.75 2.69 -15.77
N ALA A 350 -31.65 2.01 -15.44
CA ALA A 350 -30.31 2.54 -15.61
C ALA A 350 -29.98 2.84 -17.08
N VAL A 351 -30.31 1.93 -18.01
CA VAL A 351 -30.13 2.16 -19.46
C VAL A 351 -30.99 3.33 -19.95
N HIS A 352 -32.22 3.45 -19.48
CA HIS A 352 -33.11 4.56 -19.82
C HIS A 352 -32.54 5.90 -19.34
N CYS A 353 -32.05 5.97 -18.10
CA CYS A 353 -31.40 7.17 -17.58
C CYS A 353 -30.13 7.52 -18.37
N LEU A 354 -29.30 6.54 -18.72
CA LEU A 354 -28.13 6.76 -19.57
C LEU A 354 -28.51 7.31 -20.95
N ALA A 355 -29.59 6.80 -21.55
CA ALA A 355 -30.09 7.29 -22.84
C ALA A 355 -30.67 8.72 -22.75
N ALA A 356 -31.30 9.06 -21.63
CA ALA A 356 -31.84 10.40 -21.39
C ALA A 356 -30.73 11.45 -21.15
N ASP A 357 -29.73 11.11 -20.35
CA ASP A 357 -28.67 12.04 -19.95
C ASP A 357 -27.53 12.13 -20.98
N HIS A 358 -27.27 11.05 -21.72
CA HIS A 358 -26.14 10.90 -22.65
C HIS A 358 -26.56 10.38 -24.04
N GLY A 359 -27.62 10.98 -24.60
CA GLY A 359 -28.24 10.50 -25.84
C GLY A 359 -27.35 10.55 -27.08
N GLU A 360 -26.33 11.42 -27.13
CA GLU A 360 -25.37 11.45 -28.25
C GLU A 360 -24.40 10.27 -28.19
N GLU A 361 -23.81 10.04 -27.03
CA GLU A 361 -22.89 8.93 -26.80
C GLU A 361 -23.61 7.58 -26.96
N MET A 362 -24.84 7.48 -26.45
CA MET A 362 -25.67 6.28 -26.63
C MET A 362 -26.04 6.02 -28.10
N ARG A 363 -26.20 7.06 -28.93
CA ARG A 363 -26.41 6.90 -30.38
C ARG A 363 -25.20 6.28 -31.07
N THR A 364 -23.98 6.62 -30.66
CA THR A 364 -22.77 5.96 -31.20
C THR A 364 -22.74 4.46 -30.89
N MET A 365 -23.43 4.05 -29.81
CA MET A 365 -23.56 2.67 -29.36
C MET A 365 -24.86 1.98 -29.82
N ALA A 366 -25.63 2.60 -30.73
CA ALA A 366 -26.91 2.04 -31.19
C ALA A 366 -26.77 0.62 -31.78
N HIS A 367 -25.64 0.31 -32.41
CA HIS A 367 -25.36 -1.03 -32.93
C HIS A 367 -25.42 -2.12 -31.84
N VAL A 368 -24.99 -1.82 -30.61
CA VAL A 368 -25.05 -2.73 -29.46
C VAL A 368 -26.51 -3.00 -29.08
N LEU A 369 -27.33 -1.94 -29.01
CA LEU A 369 -28.75 -2.04 -28.71
C LEU A 369 -29.50 -2.82 -29.79
N PHE A 370 -29.22 -2.56 -31.07
CA PHE A 370 -29.80 -3.30 -32.18
C PHE A 370 -29.42 -4.77 -32.17
N GLN A 371 -28.15 -5.10 -31.91
CA GLN A 371 -27.70 -6.48 -31.81
C GLN A 371 -28.41 -7.22 -30.66
N PHE A 372 -28.58 -6.56 -29.51
CA PHE A 372 -29.34 -7.11 -28.39
C PHE A 372 -30.81 -7.38 -28.76
N LEU A 373 -31.49 -6.40 -29.35
CA LEU A 373 -32.88 -6.54 -29.79
C LEU A 373 -33.06 -7.66 -30.83
N ALA A 374 -32.14 -7.75 -31.80
CA ALA A 374 -32.16 -8.79 -32.83
C ALA A 374 -32.00 -10.20 -32.22
N GLN A 375 -31.11 -10.36 -31.25
CA GLN A 375 -30.94 -11.64 -30.54
C GLN A 375 -32.19 -12.06 -29.76
N HIS A 376 -32.93 -11.10 -29.19
CA HIS A 376 -34.10 -11.37 -28.35
C HIS A 376 -35.40 -11.53 -29.13
N ALA A 377 -35.55 -10.82 -30.26
CA ALA A 377 -36.69 -10.94 -31.15
C ALA A 377 -36.87 -12.37 -31.70
N VAL A 378 -35.77 -13.13 -31.83
CA VAL A 378 -35.79 -14.53 -32.28
C VAL A 378 -36.26 -15.50 -31.17
N THR A 379 -36.16 -15.10 -29.90
CA THR A 379 -36.41 -15.98 -28.74
C THR A 379 -37.76 -15.79 -28.06
N CYS A 380 -38.53 -14.75 -28.41
CA CYS A 380 -39.91 -14.59 -27.96
C CYS A 380 -40.88 -15.09 -29.05
N PRO A 381 -41.47 -16.30 -28.92
CA PRO A 381 -42.63 -16.64 -29.72
C PRO A 381 -43.78 -15.68 -29.37
N ALA A 382 -44.49 -15.25 -30.42
CA ALA A 382 -45.58 -14.28 -30.36
C ALA A 382 -46.70 -14.68 -29.38
#